data_AF-A0A967SSM8-F1
#
_entry.id   AF-A0A967SSM8-F1
#
_cell.length_a   1.000
_cell.length_b   1.000
_cell.length_c   1.000
_cell.angle_alpha   90.00
_cell.angle_beta   90.00
_cell.angle_gamma   90.00
#
_symmetry.space_group_name_H-M   'P 1'
#
loop_
_entity.id
_entity.type
_entity.pdbx_description
1 polymer ?
#
loop_
_entity_poly.entity_id
_entity_poly.type
_entity_poly.pdbx_seq_one_letter_code
_entity_poly.pdbx_strand_id
1 'polypeptide(L)'
;MSKRIIHAFIIGIGVSVIGLAAGKKDPTSQKTTIPDLLTRMNINRVDLPLENNGSTGDNGRGYYPNGTNLAFLFSGGLATTGLVNGDLRASWMAPASLIEEWQPGIWGMDPEDPLAKFYEVSSEDDFGSPAYVEWSDAVALGANFIDLNGDGLYDPNVDRPELLGDKTIWTPINDGTPISRRTPRLGTPPMGLEINQTVWAYHPGGPLEDVIFFRYQIINTDSGDVDSLIFSIWEDPDIGDHEDDLIACDTMADMGFIYNDGVDLYYGANPPAFGIKLLQGAVVNSPGDTAFVFEKTLAGIDTIVDHRNLTMTSFMTYINGDPIIGDPFNSIVARNYQVGGFDMHGNPIDPTQWGVG
;
A
#
# COMPACT_ATOMS: atom_id res chain seq x y z
N MET A 1 -9.20 -24.27 -10.65
CA MET A 1 -9.23 -22.93 -11.25
C MET A 1 -7.94 -22.25 -10.83
N SER A 2 -7.14 -21.81 -11.80
CA SER A 2 -5.72 -21.49 -11.60
C SER A 2 -5.59 -19.98 -11.45
N LYS A 3 -5.62 -19.47 -10.21
CA LYS A 3 -5.31 -18.06 -9.90
C LYS A 3 -3.92 -17.72 -10.46
N ARG A 4 -3.81 -16.65 -11.26
CA ARG A 4 -2.52 -16.15 -11.76
C ARG A 4 -2.06 -14.99 -10.85
N ILE A 5 -0.95 -15.20 -10.15
CA ILE A 5 -0.38 -14.19 -9.23
C ILE A 5 0.52 -13.25 -10.05
N ILE A 6 0.17 -11.97 -10.10
CA ILE A 6 1.02 -10.90 -10.61
C ILE A 6 1.73 -10.29 -9.39
N HIS A 7 3.00 -10.64 -9.21
CA HIS A 7 3.80 -10.20 -8.06
C HIS A 7 4.11 -8.70 -8.17
N ALA A 8 3.81 -7.88 -7.15
CA ALA A 8 4.24 -6.47 -7.06
C ALA A 8 4.62 -6.12 -5.60
N PHE A 9 5.89 -6.19 -5.22
CA PHE A 9 6.31 -6.26 -3.81
C PHE A 9 7.05 -5.01 -3.28
N ILE A 10 6.63 -4.64 -2.08
CA ILE A 10 7.27 -3.84 -1.04
C ILE A 10 7.65 -2.38 -1.31
N ILE A 11 7.01 -1.53 -0.51
CA ILE A 11 7.34 -0.14 -0.22
C ILE A 11 7.88 -0.10 1.21
N GLY A 12 9.05 0.51 1.39
CA GLY A 12 9.42 1.08 2.68
C GLY A 12 8.91 2.51 2.75
N ILE A 13 8.00 2.81 3.67
CA ILE A 13 7.74 4.19 4.10
C ILE A 13 8.86 4.55 5.08
N GLY A 14 9.72 5.51 4.77
CA GLY A 14 10.78 5.98 5.68
C GLY A 14 10.59 7.46 6.01
N VAL A 15 10.59 7.80 7.31
CA VAL A 15 10.45 9.19 7.79
C VAL A 15 11.56 9.52 8.79
N SER A 16 12.56 10.36 8.47
CA SER A 16 13.69 10.58 9.40
C SER A 16 13.68 11.95 10.09
N VAL A 17 13.79 11.99 11.42
CA VAL A 17 14.12 13.22 12.22
C VAL A 17 15.06 12.87 13.38
N ILE A 18 16.04 13.75 13.67
CA ILE A 18 16.99 13.62 14.79
C ILE A 18 16.46 14.37 16.04
N GLY A 19 16.08 13.64 17.10
CA GLY A 19 16.12 14.12 18.49
C GLY A 19 14.87 14.02 19.41
N LEU A 20 14.98 13.15 20.44
CA LEU A 20 14.45 13.11 21.84
C LEU A 20 12.95 13.27 22.20
N ALA A 21 12.48 12.34 23.06
CA ALA A 21 11.09 12.02 23.42
C ALA A 21 10.64 12.39 24.86
N ALA A 22 9.31 12.38 25.13
CA ALA A 22 8.65 12.04 26.42
C ALA A 22 7.09 11.89 26.29
N GLY A 23 6.48 10.69 26.42
CA GLY A 23 5.59 10.18 27.53
C GLY A 23 4.08 10.55 27.41
N LYS A 24 3.02 9.78 27.72
CA LYS A 24 2.72 8.48 28.42
C LYS A 24 1.24 8.06 28.11
N LYS A 25 0.85 6.78 28.34
CA LYS A 25 -0.27 5.99 27.74
C LYS A 25 -1.55 5.73 28.59
N ASP A 26 -2.67 5.43 27.90
CA ASP A 26 -3.82 4.47 28.15
C ASP A 26 -4.93 4.76 29.20
N PRO A 27 -6.13 4.07 29.22
CA PRO A 27 -6.75 3.12 28.27
C PRO A 27 -8.28 3.27 28.05
N THR A 28 -8.86 2.59 27.04
CA THR A 28 -10.05 1.69 27.14
C THR A 28 -10.58 1.33 25.75
N SER A 29 -10.46 0.06 25.35
CA SER A 29 -11.13 -0.51 24.19
C SER A 29 -12.50 -1.02 24.58
N GLN A 30 -13.50 -0.68 23.76
CA GLN A 30 -14.63 -1.53 23.41
C GLN A 30 -15.19 -1.04 22.09
N LYS A 31 -15.34 -1.94 21.10
CA LYS A 31 -16.52 -2.02 20.23
C LYS A 31 -16.40 -3.22 19.30
N THR A 32 -17.50 -3.94 19.18
CA THR A 32 -17.80 -4.80 18.02
C THR A 32 -19.03 -4.23 17.33
N THR A 33 -19.18 -4.56 16.05
CA THR A 33 -20.26 -4.30 15.07
C THR A 33 -20.14 -3.07 14.18
N ILE A 34 -19.03 -3.00 13.46
CA ILE A 34 -18.84 -2.78 11.99
C ILE A 34 -17.62 -3.69 11.66
N PRO A 35 -17.38 -4.24 10.45
CA PRO A 35 -16.02 -4.72 10.16
C PRO A 35 -15.03 -3.63 10.59
N ASP A 36 -13.89 -3.99 11.19
CA ASP A 36 -12.88 -3.02 11.59
C ASP A 36 -12.37 -2.35 10.31
N LEU A 37 -13.06 -1.29 9.88
CA LEU A 37 -12.79 -0.56 8.64
C LEU A 37 -11.45 0.17 8.72
N LEU A 38 -10.95 0.36 9.94
CA LEU A 38 -9.75 1.09 10.25
C LEU A 38 -8.96 0.33 11.32
N THR A 39 -7.69 0.06 11.05
CA THR A 39 -6.69 -0.26 12.07
C THR A 39 -5.53 0.74 12.00
N ARG A 40 -4.55 0.62 12.88
CA ARG A 40 -3.35 1.46 12.88
C ARG A 40 -2.09 0.62 13.01
N MET A 41 -1.14 0.86 12.11
CA MET A 41 0.26 0.50 12.32
C MET A 41 0.90 1.57 13.21
N ASN A 42 0.58 1.51 14.51
CA ASN A 42 1.14 2.36 15.55
C ASN A 42 2.33 1.62 16.19
N ILE A 43 3.54 1.95 15.76
CA ILE A 43 4.75 1.27 16.20
C ILE A 43 5.94 2.23 16.12
N ASN A 44 6.81 2.17 17.15
CA ASN A 44 7.94 3.09 17.28
C ASN A 44 7.48 4.56 17.14
N ARG A 45 7.96 5.25 16.11
CA ARG A 45 7.75 6.68 15.85
C ARG A 45 6.73 6.96 14.76
N VAL A 46 6.13 5.94 14.14
CA VAL A 46 5.10 6.11 13.09
C VAL A 46 3.76 5.63 13.61
N ASP A 47 2.71 6.41 13.36
CA ASP A 47 1.33 6.01 13.58
C ASP A 47 0.55 6.16 12.27
N LEU A 48 0.44 5.06 11.52
CA LEU A 48 -0.19 5.04 10.21
C LEU A 48 -1.56 4.35 10.28
N PRO A 49 -2.67 5.08 10.08
CA PRO A 49 -3.96 4.46 9.86
C PRO A 49 -3.98 3.66 8.55
N LEU A 50 -4.61 2.49 8.61
CA LEU A 50 -4.84 1.59 7.49
C LEU A 50 -6.35 1.35 7.39
N GLU A 51 -6.92 1.58 6.22
CA GLU A 51 -8.32 1.33 5.94
C GLU A 51 -8.50 0.04 5.15
N ASN A 52 -9.61 -0.67 5.41
CA ASN A 52 -9.86 -2.00 4.88
C ASN A 52 -10.29 -2.01 3.40
N ASN A 53 -9.85 -1.00 2.65
CA ASN A 53 -10.03 -0.82 1.22
C ASN A 53 -8.68 -0.53 0.52
N GLY A 54 -7.56 -0.59 1.27
CA GLY A 54 -6.21 -0.29 0.78
C GLY A 54 -5.78 1.16 1.00
N SER A 55 -6.63 2.02 1.56
CA SER A 55 -6.27 3.41 1.85
C SER A 55 -5.41 3.53 3.10
N THR A 56 -4.63 4.60 3.15
CA THR A 56 -3.81 4.99 4.30
C THR A 56 -4.04 6.48 4.61
N GLY A 57 -3.56 6.96 5.76
CA GLY A 57 -3.60 8.38 6.12
C GLY A 57 -4.89 8.84 6.82
N ASP A 58 -6.08 8.31 6.49
CA ASP A 58 -7.38 8.64 7.13
C ASP A 58 -7.58 10.17 7.33
N ASN A 59 -7.44 10.94 6.25
CA ASN A 59 -7.66 12.39 6.21
C ASN A 59 -6.77 13.17 7.21
N GLY A 60 -5.45 13.07 7.04
CA GLY A 60 -4.45 13.80 7.83
C GLY A 60 -4.15 13.17 9.18
N ARG A 61 -4.44 11.88 9.35
CA ARG A 61 -4.26 11.14 10.61
C ARG A 61 -3.07 10.20 10.58
N GLY A 62 -2.21 10.23 9.56
CA GLY A 62 -0.88 9.63 9.60
C GLY A 62 0.06 10.53 10.40
N TYR A 63 0.52 10.08 11.57
CA TYR A 63 1.30 10.92 12.48
C TYR A 63 2.77 10.53 12.60
N TYR A 64 3.62 11.56 12.62
CA TYR A 64 5.03 11.43 12.89
C TYR A 64 5.55 12.67 13.64
N PRO A 65 6.34 12.53 14.72
CA PRO A 65 6.49 11.33 15.51
C PRO A 65 5.16 10.90 16.13
N ASN A 66 4.98 9.60 16.32
CA ASN A 66 3.84 9.00 17.00
C ASN A 66 3.54 9.72 18.33
N GLY A 67 2.27 10.07 18.56
CA GLY A 67 1.81 10.78 19.75
C GLY A 67 1.89 12.32 19.69
N THR A 68 2.39 12.91 18.59
CA THR A 68 2.47 14.37 18.44
C THR A 68 1.26 15.00 17.74
N ASN A 69 0.43 14.20 17.06
CA ASN A 69 -0.63 14.65 16.14
C ASN A 69 -0.12 15.55 14.99
N LEU A 70 1.18 15.56 14.70
CA LEU A 70 1.73 16.20 13.51
C LEU A 70 1.53 15.24 12.33
N ALA A 71 0.78 15.69 11.33
CA ALA A 71 0.47 14.89 10.15
C ALA A 71 1.70 14.80 9.23
N PHE A 72 1.93 13.65 8.61
CA PHE A 72 2.88 13.53 7.48
C PHE A 72 2.21 13.00 6.21
N LEU A 73 0.96 12.53 6.33
CA LEU A 73 0.21 11.92 5.25
C LEU A 73 -1.28 12.27 5.40
N PHE A 74 -1.83 12.95 4.40
CA PHE A 74 -3.25 13.28 4.34
C PHE A 74 -4.07 12.07 3.91
N SER A 75 -3.73 11.47 2.77
CA SER A 75 -4.39 10.30 2.23
C SER A 75 -3.42 9.50 1.39
N GLY A 76 -3.53 8.18 1.42
CA GLY A 76 -2.77 7.32 0.53
C GLY A 76 -3.60 6.13 0.08
N GLY A 77 -3.05 5.39 -0.86
CA GLY A 77 -3.72 4.25 -1.46
C GLY A 77 -2.98 3.75 -2.69
N LEU A 78 -3.69 3.07 -3.57
CA LEU A 78 -3.10 2.29 -4.65
C LEU A 78 -3.85 2.50 -5.95
N ALA A 79 -3.14 2.38 -7.06
CA ALA A 79 -3.65 2.67 -8.38
C ALA A 79 -3.30 1.55 -9.36
N THR A 80 -4.27 1.13 -10.15
CA THR A 80 -4.07 0.14 -11.21
C THR A 80 -4.74 0.55 -12.51
N THR A 81 -4.07 0.31 -13.63
CA THR A 81 -4.66 0.33 -14.96
C THR A 81 -4.16 -0.86 -15.77
N GLY A 82 -4.98 -1.36 -16.67
CA GLY A 82 -4.63 -2.51 -17.50
C GLY A 82 -5.62 -2.70 -18.65
N LEU A 83 -5.42 -3.76 -19.42
CA LEU A 83 -6.30 -4.14 -20.52
C LEU A 83 -7.01 -5.44 -20.17
N VAL A 84 -8.34 -5.45 -20.25
CA VAL A 84 -9.15 -6.66 -20.11
C VAL A 84 -9.88 -6.89 -21.42
N ASN A 85 -9.56 -7.98 -22.12
CA ASN A 85 -10.04 -8.26 -23.48
C ASN A 85 -9.74 -7.13 -24.49
N GLY A 86 -8.65 -6.39 -24.28
CA GLY A 86 -8.25 -5.24 -25.10
C GLY A 86 -8.86 -3.90 -24.69
N ASP A 87 -9.84 -3.89 -23.77
CA ASP A 87 -10.43 -2.65 -23.26
C ASP A 87 -9.63 -2.09 -22.09
N LEU A 88 -9.33 -0.78 -22.11
CA LEU A 88 -8.70 -0.09 -20.99
C LEU A 88 -9.59 -0.12 -19.76
N ARG A 89 -9.02 -0.58 -18.65
CA ARG A 89 -9.61 -0.53 -17.31
C ARG A 89 -8.69 0.25 -16.37
N ALA A 90 -9.31 0.95 -15.44
CA ALA A 90 -8.65 1.68 -14.38
C ALA A 90 -9.39 1.40 -13.07
N SER A 91 -8.63 1.22 -11.99
CA SER A 91 -9.15 1.07 -10.64
C SER A 91 -8.16 1.64 -9.65
N TRP A 92 -8.54 2.74 -9.02
CA TRP A 92 -7.72 3.44 -8.04
C TRP A 92 -8.44 3.49 -6.68
N MET A 93 -7.64 3.54 -5.63
CA MET A 93 -8.03 3.93 -4.29
C MET A 93 -7.27 5.21 -3.97
N ALA A 94 -7.92 6.34 -4.23
CA ALA A 94 -7.40 7.69 -4.03
C ALA A 94 -8.52 8.58 -3.42
N PRO A 95 -8.82 8.42 -2.11
CA PRO A 95 -9.96 9.07 -1.47
C PRO A 95 -9.94 10.61 -1.55
N ALA A 96 -8.76 11.25 -1.45
CA ALA A 96 -8.66 12.71 -1.55
C ALA A 96 -9.04 13.24 -2.95
N SER A 97 -8.83 12.44 -4.00
CA SER A 97 -9.33 12.72 -5.35
C SER A 97 -10.77 12.24 -5.58
N LEU A 98 -11.47 11.78 -4.53
CA LEU A 98 -12.83 11.20 -4.57
C LEU A 98 -12.93 9.94 -5.46
N ILE A 99 -11.90 9.10 -5.46
CA ILE A 99 -11.86 7.83 -6.22
C ILE A 99 -11.70 6.66 -5.26
N GLU A 100 -12.72 5.82 -5.16
CA GLU A 100 -12.75 4.64 -4.29
C GLU A 100 -13.28 3.44 -5.07
N GLU A 101 -12.38 2.70 -5.72
CA GLU A 101 -12.77 1.57 -6.58
C GLU A 101 -12.59 0.20 -5.94
N TRP A 102 -11.98 0.14 -4.76
CA TRP A 102 -11.68 -1.10 -4.04
C TRP A 102 -12.49 -1.21 -2.75
N GLN A 103 -12.65 -2.44 -2.28
CA GLN A 103 -13.47 -2.78 -1.12
C GLN A 103 -12.85 -3.92 -0.30
N PRO A 104 -13.28 -4.10 0.96
CA PRO A 104 -12.89 -5.22 1.79
C PRO A 104 -13.16 -6.60 1.16
N GLY A 105 -12.29 -7.56 1.49
CA GLY A 105 -12.50 -8.99 1.23
C GLY A 105 -11.84 -9.49 -0.06
N ILE A 106 -11.88 -10.81 -0.21
CA ILE A 106 -11.48 -11.49 -1.46
C ILE A 106 -12.48 -11.22 -2.58
N TRP A 107 -12.12 -11.50 -3.83
CA TRP A 107 -13.00 -11.24 -4.96
C TRP A 107 -14.35 -11.96 -4.84
N GLY A 108 -15.45 -11.20 -4.98
CA GLY A 108 -16.82 -11.70 -4.90
C GLY A 108 -17.36 -11.89 -3.48
N MET A 109 -16.56 -11.60 -2.44
CA MET A 109 -17.01 -11.53 -1.06
C MET A 109 -17.91 -10.31 -0.84
N ASP A 110 -18.90 -10.44 0.05
CA ASP A 110 -19.65 -9.29 0.54
C ASP A 110 -18.69 -8.42 1.38
N PRO A 111 -18.48 -7.12 1.08
CA PRO A 111 -17.60 -6.27 1.88
C PRO A 111 -18.07 -6.09 3.34
N GLU A 112 -19.30 -6.48 3.66
CA GLU A 112 -19.83 -6.51 5.04
C GLU A 112 -19.67 -7.89 5.71
N ASP A 113 -19.08 -8.88 5.03
CA ASP A 113 -18.77 -10.19 5.60
C ASP A 113 -17.83 -10.04 6.80
N PRO A 114 -18.08 -10.72 7.94
CA PRO A 114 -17.21 -10.65 9.12
C PRO A 114 -15.75 -11.08 8.87
N LEU A 115 -15.50 -11.85 7.80
CA LEU A 115 -14.16 -12.26 7.36
C LEU A 115 -13.44 -11.19 6.54
N ALA A 116 -14.16 -10.20 6.01
CA ALA A 116 -13.60 -9.05 5.33
C ALA A 116 -13.09 -8.02 6.35
N LYS A 117 -12.02 -8.37 7.07
CA LYS A 117 -11.42 -7.57 8.15
C LYS A 117 -9.88 -7.62 8.11
N PHE A 118 -9.26 -6.80 8.96
CA PHE A 118 -7.85 -6.96 9.29
C PHE A 118 -7.61 -8.18 10.17
N TYR A 119 -6.51 -8.88 9.89
CA TYR A 119 -5.95 -9.94 10.71
C TYR A 119 -4.60 -9.46 11.25
N GLU A 120 -4.45 -9.40 12.57
CA GLU A 120 -3.27 -8.85 13.22
C GLU A 120 -2.58 -9.90 14.08
N VAL A 121 -1.25 -9.94 14.01
CA VAL A 121 -0.40 -10.77 14.86
C VAL A 121 0.85 -9.99 15.25
N SER A 122 1.34 -10.24 16.46
CA SER A 122 2.55 -9.62 16.99
C SER A 122 3.58 -10.65 17.47
N SER A 123 4.80 -10.20 17.76
CA SER A 123 5.84 -11.04 18.38
C SER A 123 5.52 -11.48 19.81
N GLU A 124 4.50 -10.88 20.44
CA GLU A 124 4.00 -11.27 21.77
C GLU A 124 2.93 -12.38 21.70
N ASP A 125 2.44 -12.70 20.50
CA ASP A 125 1.47 -13.78 20.28
C ASP A 125 2.16 -15.14 20.13
N ASP A 126 1.54 -16.18 20.68
CA ASP A 126 2.07 -17.54 20.71
C ASP A 126 0.99 -18.56 20.30
N PHE A 127 1.38 -19.83 20.15
CA PHE A 127 0.50 -20.93 19.76
C PHE A 127 -0.79 -20.96 20.57
N GLY A 128 -1.92 -21.03 19.86
CA GLY A 128 -3.26 -21.07 20.43
C GLY A 128 -3.77 -19.72 20.96
N SER A 129 -3.04 -18.62 20.80
CA SER A 129 -3.56 -17.29 21.13
C SER A 129 -4.76 -16.92 20.25
N PRO A 130 -5.61 -15.96 20.67
CA PRO A 130 -6.70 -15.47 19.83
C PRO A 130 -6.25 -15.03 18.44
N ALA A 131 -5.10 -14.33 18.33
CA ALA A 131 -4.54 -13.91 17.05
C ALA A 131 -4.19 -15.10 16.15
N TYR A 132 -3.56 -16.15 16.69
CA TYR A 132 -3.23 -17.36 15.94
C TYR A 132 -4.49 -18.10 15.48
N VAL A 133 -5.50 -18.20 16.36
CA VAL A 133 -6.78 -18.82 16.02
C VAL A 133 -7.48 -18.04 14.91
N GLU A 134 -7.57 -16.72 15.01
CA GLU A 134 -8.16 -15.85 13.98
C GLU A 134 -7.37 -15.90 12.66
N TRP A 135 -6.06 -16.10 12.70
CA TRP A 135 -5.24 -16.27 11.49
C TRP A 135 -5.64 -17.52 10.67
N SER A 136 -6.35 -18.48 11.26
CA SER A 136 -6.90 -19.62 10.50
C SER A 136 -7.86 -19.16 9.41
N ASP A 137 -8.67 -18.13 9.70
CA ASP A 137 -9.56 -17.53 8.71
C ASP A 137 -8.74 -16.77 7.66
N ALA A 138 -7.69 -16.05 8.06
CA ALA A 138 -6.79 -15.38 7.12
C ALA A 138 -6.16 -16.38 6.13
N VAL A 139 -5.67 -17.52 6.61
CA VAL A 139 -5.12 -18.60 5.78
C VAL A 139 -6.18 -19.16 4.84
N ALA A 140 -7.42 -19.35 5.32
CA ALA A 140 -8.54 -19.78 4.47
C ALA A 140 -8.85 -18.79 3.33
N LEU A 141 -8.54 -17.50 3.52
CA LEU A 141 -8.67 -16.44 2.51
C LEU A 141 -7.42 -16.25 1.64
N GLY A 142 -6.30 -16.88 1.97
CA GLY A 142 -5.07 -16.86 1.18
C GLY A 142 -3.88 -16.14 1.81
N ALA A 143 -3.92 -15.84 3.12
CA ALA A 143 -2.74 -15.45 3.86
C ALA A 143 -1.74 -16.62 3.96
N ASN A 144 -0.44 -16.30 4.04
CA ASN A 144 0.59 -17.30 4.27
C ASN A 144 0.68 -17.71 5.75
N PHE A 145 1.29 -18.86 5.99
CA PHE A 145 1.68 -19.34 7.30
C PHE A 145 2.98 -20.16 7.21
N ILE A 146 3.63 -20.35 8.35
CA ILE A 146 4.79 -21.22 8.52
C ILE A 146 4.29 -22.57 9.03
N ASP A 147 4.26 -23.54 8.12
CA ASP A 147 3.97 -24.95 8.40
C ASP A 147 5.17 -25.59 9.12
N LEU A 148 5.02 -25.85 10.42
CA LEU A 148 6.09 -26.40 11.26
C LEU A 148 6.06 -27.93 11.29
N ASN A 149 4.93 -28.56 10.97
CA ASN A 149 4.77 -30.01 11.03
C ASN A 149 4.87 -30.68 9.64
N GLY A 150 4.81 -29.89 8.56
CA GLY A 150 4.95 -30.30 7.17
C GLY A 150 3.70 -30.96 6.56
N ASP A 151 2.51 -30.76 7.12
CA ASP A 151 1.26 -31.37 6.64
C ASP A 151 0.48 -30.50 5.64
N GLY A 152 0.90 -29.26 5.42
CA GLY A 152 0.30 -28.30 4.50
C GLY A 152 -1.02 -27.70 4.97
N LEU A 153 -1.41 -27.90 6.23
CA LEU A 153 -2.60 -27.34 6.87
C LEU A 153 -2.16 -26.43 8.02
N TYR A 154 -2.91 -25.35 8.24
CA TYR A 154 -2.63 -24.47 9.37
C TYR A 154 -3.36 -24.98 10.63
N ASP A 155 -2.60 -25.34 11.67
CA ASP A 155 -3.11 -25.56 13.03
C ASP A 155 -2.57 -24.45 13.96
N PRO A 156 -3.42 -23.61 14.56
CA PRO A 156 -2.96 -22.51 15.43
C PRO A 156 -2.21 -22.97 16.68
N ASN A 157 -2.25 -24.27 17.03
CA ASN A 157 -1.52 -24.85 18.17
C ASN A 157 -0.17 -25.46 17.77
N VAL A 158 0.12 -25.56 16.47
CA VAL A 158 1.31 -26.24 15.94
C VAL A 158 2.10 -25.35 14.99
N ASP A 159 1.40 -24.57 14.17
CA ASP A 159 1.95 -23.71 13.12
C ASP A 159 1.89 -22.24 13.51
N ARG A 160 2.55 -21.40 12.71
CA ARG A 160 2.67 -19.97 13.00
C ARG A 160 2.15 -19.13 11.84
N PRO A 161 1.44 -18.02 12.11
CA PRO A 161 1.25 -16.96 11.14
C PRO A 161 2.58 -16.53 10.50
N GLU A 162 2.53 -16.00 9.27
CA GLU A 162 3.71 -15.37 8.67
C GLU A 162 4.00 -14.03 9.36
N LEU A 163 4.71 -14.10 10.49
CA LEU A 163 5.13 -12.94 11.27
C LEU A 163 6.42 -12.35 10.68
N LEU A 164 6.34 -11.30 9.86
CA LEU A 164 7.50 -10.71 9.17
C LEU A 164 8.31 -9.73 10.02
N GLY A 165 7.67 -9.13 11.03
CA GLY A 165 8.26 -8.25 12.03
C GLY A 165 7.50 -8.36 13.35
N ASP A 166 7.71 -7.42 14.27
CA ASP A 166 7.12 -7.45 15.61
C ASP A 166 5.62 -7.15 15.63
N LYS A 167 5.13 -6.44 14.62
CA LYS A 167 3.69 -6.33 14.33
C LYS A 167 3.48 -6.62 12.85
N THR A 168 2.56 -7.52 12.52
CA THR A 168 2.14 -7.84 11.16
C THR A 168 0.62 -7.74 11.06
N ILE A 169 0.15 -7.04 10.03
CA ILE A 169 -1.26 -6.86 9.70
C ILE A 169 -1.47 -7.38 8.29
N TRP A 170 -2.48 -8.22 8.10
CA TRP A 170 -2.86 -8.73 6.79
C TRP A 170 -4.33 -8.41 6.50
N THR A 171 -4.64 -8.02 5.26
CA THR A 171 -6.01 -7.88 4.79
C THR A 171 -6.13 -8.24 3.29
N PRO A 172 -7.19 -8.94 2.87
CA PRO A 172 -7.56 -9.07 1.48
C PRO A 172 -8.49 -7.92 1.07
N ILE A 173 -8.22 -7.32 -0.08
CA ILE A 173 -9.07 -6.30 -0.72
C ILE A 173 -9.29 -6.64 -2.19
N ASN A 174 -10.32 -6.09 -2.82
CA ASN A 174 -10.61 -6.35 -4.23
C ASN A 174 -11.15 -5.12 -4.97
N ASP A 175 -10.98 -5.09 -6.29
CA ASP A 175 -11.44 -3.97 -7.14
C ASP A 175 -12.91 -4.04 -7.55
N GLY A 176 -13.69 -4.88 -6.86
CA GLY A 176 -15.06 -5.24 -7.18
C GLY A 176 -16.14 -4.27 -6.69
N THR A 177 -15.78 -3.07 -6.22
CA THR A 177 -16.75 -2.10 -5.67
C THR A 177 -17.90 -1.87 -6.66
N PRO A 178 -19.18 -2.00 -6.30
CA PRO A 178 -20.26 -1.79 -7.26
C PRO A 178 -20.28 -0.35 -7.80
N ILE A 179 -20.64 -0.15 -9.07
CA ILE A 179 -20.71 1.19 -9.69
C ILE A 179 -21.63 2.16 -8.92
N SER A 180 -22.64 1.64 -8.21
CA SER A 180 -23.53 2.43 -7.35
C SER A 180 -22.86 3.00 -6.10
N ARG A 181 -21.70 2.46 -5.72
CA ARG A 181 -20.86 2.90 -4.59
C ARG A 181 -19.59 3.62 -5.07
N ARG A 182 -19.34 3.69 -6.39
CA ARG A 182 -18.21 4.43 -6.96
C ARG A 182 -18.63 5.84 -7.32
N THR A 183 -17.74 6.80 -7.10
CA THR A 183 -17.76 8.04 -7.87
C THR A 183 -17.47 7.67 -9.34
N PRO A 184 -18.29 8.05 -10.33
CA PRO A 184 -18.10 7.62 -11.72
C PRO A 184 -16.97 8.39 -12.43
N ARG A 185 -15.84 8.63 -11.73
CA ARG A 185 -14.67 9.33 -12.27
C ARG A 185 -13.99 8.48 -13.34
N LEU A 186 -13.43 7.32 -12.99
CA LEU A 186 -12.65 6.55 -13.96
C LEU A 186 -13.52 5.87 -15.02
N GLY A 187 -14.75 5.49 -14.64
CA GLY A 187 -15.82 5.12 -15.57
C GLY A 187 -15.64 3.77 -16.27
N THR A 188 -14.74 2.91 -15.78
CA THR A 188 -14.52 1.56 -16.33
C THR A 188 -15.00 0.48 -15.36
N PRO A 189 -15.48 -0.68 -15.84
CA PRO A 189 -15.80 -1.78 -14.95
C PRO A 189 -14.53 -2.39 -14.32
N PRO A 190 -14.63 -3.08 -13.17
CA PRO A 190 -13.51 -3.76 -12.51
C PRO A 190 -12.64 -4.58 -13.47
N MET A 191 -11.36 -4.68 -13.14
CA MET A 191 -10.41 -5.61 -13.77
C MET A 191 -10.55 -7.03 -13.24
N GLY A 192 -11.06 -7.21 -12.02
CA GLY A 192 -11.13 -8.53 -11.39
C GLY A 192 -9.89 -8.84 -10.57
N LEU A 193 -9.37 -7.84 -9.87
CA LEU A 193 -8.17 -7.95 -9.06
C LEU A 193 -8.54 -8.18 -7.59
N GLU A 194 -7.84 -9.12 -6.99
CA GLU A 194 -7.74 -9.31 -5.54
C GLU A 194 -6.33 -8.92 -5.12
N ILE A 195 -6.19 -8.27 -3.97
CA ILE A 195 -4.91 -7.82 -3.44
C ILE A 195 -4.81 -8.30 -2.01
N ASN A 196 -3.80 -9.12 -1.75
CA ASN A 196 -3.41 -9.45 -0.38
C ASN A 196 -2.38 -8.41 0.08
N GLN A 197 -2.80 -7.52 0.97
CA GLN A 197 -1.95 -6.51 1.60
C GLN A 197 -1.40 -7.07 2.91
N THR A 198 -0.08 -7.14 3.03
CA THR A 198 0.62 -7.40 4.30
C THR A 198 1.39 -6.15 4.71
N VAL A 199 1.22 -5.68 5.94
CA VAL A 199 1.93 -4.51 6.50
C VAL A 199 2.66 -4.95 7.76
N TRP A 200 3.94 -4.63 7.90
CA TRP A 200 4.70 -4.97 9.11
C TRP A 200 5.74 -3.91 9.47
N ALA A 201 6.21 -3.99 10.70
CA ALA A 201 7.29 -3.17 11.21
C ALA A 201 8.05 -3.91 12.31
N TYR A 202 9.29 -3.50 12.56
CA TYR A 202 10.18 -4.09 13.57
C TYR A 202 10.19 -3.27 14.86
N HIS A 203 10.24 -3.92 16.01
CA HIS A 203 10.33 -3.32 17.34
C HIS A 203 11.17 -4.19 18.30
N PRO A 204 12.26 -3.67 18.91
CA PRO A 204 12.83 -2.34 18.69
C PRO A 204 13.37 -2.20 17.26
N GLY A 205 13.01 -1.12 16.56
CA GLY A 205 13.30 -0.98 15.12
C GLY A 205 14.76 -0.66 14.79
N GLY A 206 15.51 -0.07 15.73
CA GLY A 206 16.89 0.38 15.45
C GLY A 206 16.91 1.33 14.25
N PRO A 207 17.71 1.06 13.19
CA PRO A 207 17.69 1.86 11.95
C PRO A 207 16.35 1.85 11.20
N LEU A 208 15.44 0.94 11.53
CA LEU A 208 14.12 0.79 10.93
C LEU A 208 13.01 1.33 11.85
N GLU A 209 13.34 2.12 12.87
CA GLU A 209 12.37 2.66 13.83
C GLU A 209 11.31 3.57 13.17
N ASP A 210 11.67 4.18 12.04
CA ASP A 210 10.80 5.04 11.25
C ASP A 210 10.29 4.37 9.96
N VAL A 211 10.38 3.03 9.88
CA VAL A 211 10.05 2.28 8.66
C VAL A 211 8.84 1.38 8.85
N ILE A 212 7.86 1.54 7.96
CA ILE A 212 6.76 0.58 7.77
C ILE A 212 6.96 -0.10 6.42
N PHE A 213 6.86 -1.42 6.42
CA PHE A 213 6.92 -2.23 5.22
C PHE A 213 5.52 -2.63 4.78
N PHE A 214 5.26 -2.50 3.49
CA PHE A 214 4.06 -3.01 2.84
C PHE A 214 4.43 -4.17 1.93
N ARG A 215 3.50 -5.05 1.61
CA ARG A 215 3.67 -6.08 0.59
C ARG A 215 2.32 -6.32 -0.06
N TYR A 216 2.29 -6.20 -1.38
CA TYR A 216 1.09 -6.37 -2.17
C TYR A 216 1.24 -7.59 -3.06
N GLN A 217 0.36 -8.56 -2.90
CA GLN A 217 0.24 -9.64 -3.86
C GLN A 217 -1.00 -9.39 -4.69
N ILE A 218 -0.81 -9.01 -5.96
CA ILE A 218 -1.91 -8.72 -6.87
C ILE A 218 -2.28 -10.02 -7.58
N ILE A 219 -3.53 -10.42 -7.44
CA ILE A 219 -4.04 -11.69 -7.93
C ILE A 219 -5.05 -11.35 -9.00
N ASN A 220 -4.74 -11.75 -10.23
CA ASN A 220 -5.74 -11.73 -11.28
C ASN A 220 -6.68 -12.92 -11.09
N THR A 221 -7.95 -12.63 -10.84
CA THR A 221 -8.97 -13.65 -10.70
C THR A 221 -9.36 -14.20 -12.07
N ASP A 222 -10.03 -15.35 -12.14
CA ASP A 222 -10.40 -16.00 -13.42
C ASP A 222 -11.44 -15.21 -14.27
N SER A 223 -11.64 -13.92 -14.00
CA SER A 223 -12.61 -13.03 -14.67
C SER A 223 -12.12 -12.48 -16.03
N GLY A 224 -10.84 -12.65 -16.35
CA GLY A 224 -10.23 -12.34 -17.65
C GLY A 224 -8.72 -12.10 -17.50
N ASP A 225 -7.93 -12.36 -18.53
CA ASP A 225 -6.49 -12.02 -18.49
C ASP A 225 -6.34 -10.48 -18.50
N VAL A 226 -5.78 -9.93 -17.41
CA VAL A 226 -5.40 -8.51 -17.33
C VAL A 226 -4.00 -8.36 -17.91
N ASP A 227 -3.93 -7.76 -19.10
CA ASP A 227 -2.68 -7.49 -19.80
C ASP A 227 -2.19 -6.06 -19.55
N SER A 228 -0.88 -5.84 -19.67
CA SER A 228 -0.25 -4.52 -19.56
C SER A 228 -0.64 -3.78 -18.27
N LEU A 229 -0.78 -4.53 -17.17
CA LEU A 229 -1.09 -3.98 -15.84
C LEU A 229 0.04 -3.04 -15.40
N ILE A 230 -0.34 -1.83 -15.00
CA ILE A 230 0.54 -0.92 -14.26
C ILE A 230 -0.04 -0.80 -12.86
N PHE A 231 0.79 -1.08 -11.87
CA PHE A 231 0.52 -0.84 -10.46
C PHE A 231 1.31 0.39 -10.02
N SER A 232 0.64 1.30 -9.32
CA SER A 232 1.23 2.52 -8.79
C SER A 232 0.76 2.70 -7.36
N ILE A 233 1.56 3.44 -6.61
CA ILE A 233 1.24 3.87 -5.26
C ILE A 233 0.81 5.31 -5.38
N TRP A 234 -0.27 5.64 -4.70
CA TRP A 234 -0.83 6.97 -4.72
C TRP A 234 -0.78 7.54 -3.31
N GLU A 235 -0.25 8.75 -3.18
CA GLU A 235 -0.19 9.46 -1.91
C GLU A 235 -0.55 10.93 -2.14
N ASP A 236 -1.20 11.50 -1.14
CA ASP A 236 -1.48 12.90 -0.92
C ASP A 236 -0.81 13.26 0.43
N PRO A 237 0.51 13.54 0.40
CA PRO A 237 1.28 13.83 1.59
C PRO A 237 1.10 15.29 2.00
N ASP A 238 0.88 15.49 3.29
CA ASP A 238 0.86 16.82 3.94
C ASP A 238 1.86 16.76 5.10
N ILE A 239 3.10 17.21 4.89
CA ILE A 239 4.11 17.29 5.97
C ILE A 239 3.88 18.55 6.78
N GLY A 240 2.84 18.52 7.60
CA GLY A 240 2.44 19.70 8.38
C GLY A 240 1.63 20.62 7.49
N ASP A 241 2.25 21.68 6.96
CA ASP A 241 1.59 22.62 6.06
C ASP A 241 1.82 22.23 4.60
N HIS A 242 0.79 21.66 3.99
CA HIS A 242 0.77 21.27 2.58
C HIS A 242 1.17 22.36 1.56
N GLU A 243 1.14 23.65 1.93
CA GLU A 243 1.48 24.74 1.00
C GLU A 243 2.99 24.83 0.68
N ASP A 244 3.86 24.15 1.44
CA ASP A 244 5.32 24.19 1.26
C ASP A 244 5.99 22.82 1.00
N ASP A 245 5.17 21.80 0.69
CA ASP A 245 5.62 20.44 0.41
C ASP A 245 6.18 20.27 -1.01
N LEU A 246 7.49 20.02 -1.11
CA LEU A 246 8.18 19.73 -2.37
C LEU A 246 8.22 18.23 -2.64
N ILE A 247 8.01 17.84 -3.90
CA ILE A 247 7.95 16.45 -4.34
C ILE A 247 9.11 16.12 -5.29
N ALA A 248 9.80 15.01 -5.06
CA ALA A 248 10.90 14.55 -5.90
C ALA A 248 11.01 13.02 -5.96
N CYS A 249 11.90 12.52 -6.83
CA CYS A 249 12.25 11.11 -6.88
C CYS A 249 13.75 10.90 -7.12
N ASP A 250 14.27 9.79 -6.58
CA ASP A 250 15.60 9.27 -6.88
C ASP A 250 15.45 7.98 -7.70
N THR A 251 15.71 8.10 -9.00
CA THR A 251 15.61 6.99 -9.96
C THR A 251 16.64 5.88 -9.77
N MET A 252 17.76 6.16 -9.08
CA MET A 252 18.78 5.15 -8.77
C MET A 252 18.45 4.40 -7.48
N ALA A 253 17.66 5.00 -6.60
CA ALA A 253 17.22 4.42 -5.34
C ALA A 253 15.82 3.81 -5.40
N ASP A 254 15.12 3.90 -6.54
CA ASP A 254 13.72 3.48 -6.72
C ASP A 254 12.78 4.12 -5.68
N MET A 255 12.96 5.42 -5.45
CA MET A 255 12.31 6.14 -4.34
C MET A 255 11.63 7.42 -4.81
N GLY A 256 10.37 7.62 -4.40
CA GLY A 256 9.69 8.92 -4.41
C GLY A 256 9.68 9.50 -3.00
N PHE A 257 9.81 10.82 -2.86
CA PHE A 257 9.86 11.47 -1.56
C PHE A 257 9.34 12.90 -1.58
N ILE A 258 8.90 13.36 -0.41
CA ILE A 258 8.33 14.66 -0.12
C ILE A 258 9.11 15.28 1.03
N TYR A 259 9.37 16.58 0.93
CA TYR A 259 10.22 17.33 1.85
C TYR A 259 9.90 18.83 1.80
N ASN A 260 10.24 19.58 2.85
CA ASN A 260 10.16 21.04 2.84
C ASN A 260 11.56 21.65 2.66
N ASP A 261 11.67 22.74 1.89
CA ASP A 261 12.89 23.56 1.83
C ASP A 261 12.78 24.75 2.80
N GLY A 262 12.82 24.45 4.11
CA GLY A 262 12.81 25.48 5.14
C GLY A 262 12.05 25.12 6.40
N VAL A 263 11.34 26.11 6.93
CA VAL A 263 10.56 26.02 8.17
C VAL A 263 9.12 25.71 7.80
N ASP A 264 8.61 24.57 8.25
CA ASP A 264 7.19 24.23 8.17
C ASP A 264 6.42 24.87 9.35
N LEU A 265 5.15 25.22 9.13
CA LEU A 265 4.30 25.89 10.12
C LEU A 265 4.09 25.04 11.39
N TYR A 266 4.04 23.71 11.26
CA TYR A 266 3.68 22.80 12.34
C TYR A 266 4.88 22.05 12.91
N TYR A 267 5.77 21.55 12.06
CA TYR A 267 7.02 20.88 12.41
C TYR A 267 8.16 21.85 12.76
N GLY A 268 8.03 23.13 12.38
CA GLY A 268 9.03 24.15 12.67
C GLY A 268 10.29 23.98 11.80
N ALA A 269 11.46 24.28 12.38
CA ALA A 269 12.69 24.44 11.59
C ALA A 269 13.36 23.14 11.11
N ASN A 270 12.84 21.97 11.48
CA ASN A 270 13.39 20.68 11.07
C ASN A 270 12.25 19.71 10.72
N PRO A 271 11.47 19.99 9.66
CA PRO A 271 10.44 19.07 9.22
C PRO A 271 11.03 17.73 8.77
N PRO A 272 10.28 16.61 8.91
CA PRO A 272 10.69 15.34 8.36
C PRO A 272 10.67 15.37 6.83
N ALA A 273 11.32 14.39 6.21
CA ALA A 273 10.97 13.98 4.86
C ALA A 273 10.18 12.67 4.94
N PHE A 274 9.19 12.49 4.05
CA PHE A 274 8.43 11.25 3.89
C PHE A 274 8.74 10.65 2.53
N GLY A 275 9.08 9.37 2.47
CA GLY A 275 9.36 8.74 1.20
C GLY A 275 8.97 7.27 1.12
N ILE A 276 8.76 6.84 -0.11
CA ILE A 276 8.33 5.51 -0.53
C ILE A 276 9.42 4.94 -1.40
N LYS A 277 9.99 3.82 -0.96
CA LYS A 277 11.01 3.10 -1.70
C LYS A 277 10.51 1.74 -2.17
N LEU A 278 10.56 1.48 -3.47
CA LEU A 278 10.28 0.17 -4.03
C LEU A 278 11.46 -0.78 -3.76
N LEU A 279 11.21 -1.85 -3.00
CA LEU A 279 12.22 -2.85 -2.68
C LEU A 279 12.19 -4.05 -3.63
N GLN A 280 11.03 -4.37 -4.23
CA GLN A 280 10.91 -5.47 -5.19
C GLN A 280 9.75 -5.27 -6.18
N GLY A 281 10.00 -4.63 -7.32
CA GLY A 281 8.97 -4.52 -8.36
C GLY A 281 8.60 -5.85 -9.04
N ALA A 282 7.67 -5.74 -9.98
CA ALA A 282 7.06 -6.90 -10.61
C ALA A 282 8.07 -7.77 -11.37
N VAL A 283 7.88 -9.09 -11.29
CA VAL A 283 8.72 -10.05 -12.00
C VAL A 283 8.25 -10.16 -13.44
N VAL A 284 9.14 -9.89 -14.39
CA VAL A 284 8.86 -9.97 -15.83
C VAL A 284 9.85 -10.86 -16.55
N ASN A 285 9.42 -11.49 -17.65
CA ASN A 285 10.30 -12.27 -18.53
C ASN A 285 11.49 -11.41 -18.98
N SER A 286 12.69 -11.95 -18.81
CA SER A 286 13.95 -11.35 -19.27
C SER A 286 15.00 -12.46 -19.43
N PRO A 287 15.08 -13.08 -20.62
CA PRO A 287 15.99 -14.20 -20.85
C PRO A 287 17.45 -13.85 -20.51
N GLY A 288 18.10 -14.69 -19.70
CA GLY A 288 19.47 -14.49 -19.22
C GLY A 288 19.59 -13.73 -17.89
N ASP A 289 18.51 -13.12 -17.39
CA ASP A 289 18.49 -12.47 -16.08
C ASP A 289 18.00 -13.42 -14.97
N THR A 290 18.08 -12.97 -13.71
CA THR A 290 17.48 -13.67 -12.57
C THR A 290 16.75 -12.67 -11.69
N ALA A 291 15.47 -12.92 -11.44
CA ALA A 291 14.65 -12.15 -10.52
C ALA A 291 14.76 -12.73 -9.12
N PHE A 292 14.58 -11.88 -8.11
CA PHE A 292 14.52 -12.25 -6.71
C PHE A 292 13.10 -12.04 -6.19
N VAL A 293 12.59 -13.01 -5.42
CA VAL A 293 11.23 -12.98 -4.88
C VAL A 293 11.23 -13.30 -3.38
N PHE A 294 10.72 -12.37 -2.58
CA PHE A 294 10.46 -12.56 -1.14
C PHE A 294 9.13 -13.28 -0.94
N GLU A 295 9.07 -14.55 -1.33
CA GLU A 295 7.78 -15.19 -1.57
C GLU A 295 7.11 -15.79 -0.33
N LYS A 296 7.85 -16.36 0.65
CA LYS A 296 7.19 -17.25 1.64
C LYS A 296 7.77 -17.37 3.05
N THR A 297 8.90 -16.76 3.42
CA THR A 297 9.43 -16.90 4.80
C THR A 297 10.35 -15.74 5.21
N LEU A 298 10.47 -15.57 6.53
CA LEU A 298 11.37 -14.66 7.27
C LEU A 298 12.86 -14.65 6.84
N ALA A 299 13.31 -15.50 5.90
CA ALA A 299 14.71 -15.56 5.48
C ALA A 299 14.98 -16.06 4.03
N GLY A 300 13.95 -16.28 3.20
CA GLY A 300 14.13 -16.87 1.87
C GLY A 300 14.03 -15.86 0.74
N ILE A 301 15.12 -15.64 0.02
CA ILE A 301 15.07 -15.08 -1.34
C ILE A 301 14.93 -16.25 -2.29
N ASP A 302 13.79 -16.36 -2.98
CA ASP A 302 13.67 -17.26 -4.12
C ASP A 302 14.18 -16.58 -5.38
N THR A 303 14.60 -17.37 -6.36
CA THR A 303 15.12 -16.88 -7.63
C THR A 303 14.34 -17.44 -8.80
N ILE A 304 13.99 -16.58 -9.74
CA ILE A 304 13.35 -16.98 -10.99
C ILE A 304 14.30 -16.67 -12.14
N VAL A 305 14.84 -17.72 -12.75
CA VAL A 305 15.73 -17.65 -13.91
C VAL A 305 14.95 -17.15 -15.14
N ASP A 306 15.64 -16.45 -16.05
CA ASP A 306 15.08 -15.85 -17.26
C ASP A 306 14.01 -14.79 -16.96
N HIS A 307 14.11 -14.17 -15.78
CA HIS A 307 13.23 -13.09 -15.34
C HIS A 307 14.05 -11.98 -14.66
N ARG A 308 13.47 -10.79 -14.52
CA ARG A 308 14.00 -9.69 -13.71
C ARG A 308 12.89 -9.02 -12.92
N ASN A 309 13.25 -8.37 -11.80
CA ASN A 309 12.35 -7.44 -11.12
C ASN A 309 12.35 -6.09 -11.86
N LEU A 310 11.18 -5.50 -12.06
CA LEU A 310 11.07 -4.12 -12.49
C LEU A 310 11.50 -3.17 -11.36
N THR A 311 12.14 -2.07 -11.75
CA THR A 311 12.44 -0.92 -10.90
C THR A 311 11.26 0.05 -10.90
N MET A 312 11.39 1.20 -10.24
CA MET A 312 10.44 2.29 -10.44
C MET A 312 10.50 2.72 -11.91
N THR A 313 9.40 2.54 -12.65
CA THR A 313 9.36 2.77 -14.11
C THR A 313 8.76 4.13 -14.48
N SER A 314 8.00 4.74 -13.57
CA SER A 314 7.39 6.05 -13.72
C SER A 314 7.25 6.73 -12.36
N PHE A 315 7.25 8.07 -12.37
CA PHE A 315 6.95 8.92 -11.22
C PHE A 315 6.23 10.16 -11.73
N MET A 316 5.18 10.59 -11.03
CA MET A 316 4.25 11.61 -11.53
C MET A 316 3.55 12.29 -10.35
N THR A 317 3.37 13.62 -10.42
CA THR A 317 2.60 14.43 -9.45
C THR A 317 1.42 15.11 -10.11
N TYR A 318 0.29 15.21 -9.43
CA TYR A 318 -0.86 15.94 -9.94
C TYR A 318 -1.42 16.82 -8.81
N ILE A 319 -2.03 17.95 -9.18
CA ILE A 319 -2.46 18.98 -8.26
C ILE A 319 -3.95 19.23 -8.46
N ASN A 320 -4.71 19.22 -7.36
CA ASN A 320 -6.14 19.48 -7.42
C ASN A 320 -6.43 20.84 -8.10
N GLY A 321 -7.33 20.84 -9.08
CA GLY A 321 -7.73 22.05 -9.79
C GLY A 321 -6.75 22.54 -10.87
N ASP A 322 -5.58 21.92 -11.03
CA ASP A 322 -4.64 22.29 -12.10
C ASP A 322 -5.21 21.90 -13.49
N PRO A 323 -5.14 22.79 -14.50
CA PRO A 323 -5.71 22.54 -15.83
C PRO A 323 -4.87 21.63 -16.75
N ILE A 324 -3.67 21.22 -16.32
CA ILE A 324 -2.73 20.37 -17.06
C ILE A 324 -2.49 19.06 -16.31
N ILE A 325 -2.28 19.13 -15.00
CA ILE A 325 -2.03 17.98 -14.12
C ILE A 325 -3.08 17.90 -13.02
N GLY A 326 -4.36 18.06 -13.37
CA GLY A 326 -5.47 17.95 -12.42
C GLY A 326 -5.77 16.51 -11.96
N ASP A 327 -6.70 16.35 -11.02
CA ASP A 327 -7.20 15.03 -10.61
C ASP A 327 -7.62 14.18 -11.83
N PRO A 328 -7.37 12.85 -11.80
CA PRO A 328 -7.85 11.97 -12.85
C PRO A 328 -9.37 11.90 -12.84
N PHE A 329 -9.98 12.26 -13.97
CA PHE A 329 -11.43 12.32 -14.15
C PHE A 329 -11.96 11.30 -15.17
N ASN A 330 -11.08 10.42 -15.68
CA ASN A 330 -11.42 9.24 -16.49
C ASN A 330 -10.22 8.25 -16.54
N SER A 331 -10.45 7.05 -17.06
CA SER A 331 -9.44 6.00 -17.16
C SER A 331 -8.24 6.34 -18.08
N ILE A 332 -8.42 7.21 -19.08
CA ILE A 332 -7.32 7.63 -19.97
C ILE A 332 -6.35 8.52 -19.21
N VAL A 333 -6.85 9.49 -18.44
CA VAL A 333 -6.04 10.39 -17.61
C VAL A 333 -5.30 9.58 -16.54
N ALA A 334 -6.00 8.67 -15.87
CA ALA A 334 -5.39 7.75 -14.91
C ALA A 334 -4.26 6.93 -15.57
N ARG A 335 -4.47 6.41 -16.79
CA ARG A 335 -3.43 5.68 -17.52
C ARG A 335 -2.24 6.57 -17.89
N ASN A 336 -2.46 7.80 -18.33
CA ASN A 336 -1.40 8.75 -18.64
C ASN A 336 -0.49 8.97 -17.42
N TYR A 337 -1.09 9.17 -16.24
CA TYR A 337 -0.32 9.39 -15.01
C TYR A 337 0.48 8.16 -14.59
N GLN A 338 -0.09 6.95 -14.72
CA GLN A 338 0.64 5.71 -14.38
C GLN A 338 1.74 5.35 -15.39
N VAL A 339 1.53 5.62 -16.69
CA VAL A 339 2.60 5.52 -17.70
C VAL A 339 3.72 6.53 -17.38
N GLY A 340 3.36 7.69 -16.81
CA GLY A 340 4.27 8.75 -16.43
C GLY A 340 4.68 9.63 -17.60
N GLY A 341 5.09 10.86 -17.29
CA GLY A 341 5.58 11.81 -18.29
C GLY A 341 4.53 12.37 -19.25
N PHE A 342 3.23 12.19 -18.95
CA PHE A 342 2.11 12.72 -19.73
C PHE A 342 1.13 13.52 -18.87
N ASP A 343 0.67 14.64 -19.40
CA ASP A 343 -0.37 15.47 -18.77
C ASP A 343 -1.77 14.84 -18.93
N MET A 344 -2.78 15.49 -18.37
CA MET A 344 -4.17 15.03 -18.47
C MET A 344 -4.71 14.99 -19.90
N HIS A 345 -4.05 15.64 -20.85
CA HIS A 345 -4.40 15.65 -22.28
C HIS A 345 -3.58 14.64 -23.10
N GLY A 346 -2.62 13.95 -22.47
CA GLY A 346 -1.72 12.99 -23.12
C GLY A 346 -0.52 13.64 -23.80
N ASN A 347 -0.21 14.91 -23.52
CA ASN A 347 0.98 15.56 -24.03
C ASN A 347 2.19 15.25 -23.13
N PRO A 348 3.39 15.08 -23.70
CA PRO A 348 4.60 14.93 -22.91
C PRO A 348 4.82 16.10 -21.97
N ILE A 349 5.23 15.78 -20.75
CA ILE A 349 5.63 16.73 -19.73
C ILE A 349 7.15 16.90 -19.75
N ASP A 350 7.61 18.16 -19.64
CA ASP A 350 9.01 18.47 -19.33
C ASP A 350 9.14 18.78 -17.82
N PRO A 351 9.68 17.85 -17.01
CA PRO A 351 9.80 18.04 -15.57
C PRO A 351 10.75 19.19 -15.19
N THR A 352 11.60 19.67 -16.12
CA THR A 352 12.51 20.80 -15.87
C THR A 352 11.83 22.16 -15.98
N GLN A 353 10.61 22.20 -16.53
CA GLN A 353 9.84 23.43 -16.70
C GLN A 353 8.67 23.55 -15.71
N TRP A 354 8.61 22.65 -14.74
CA TRP A 354 7.64 22.72 -13.66
C TRP A 354 8.12 23.64 -12.55
N GLY A 355 7.27 24.60 -12.21
CA GLY A 355 7.41 25.53 -11.09
C GLY A 355 6.27 25.41 -10.09
N VAL A 356 5.60 24.25 -10.07
CA VAL A 356 4.63 23.85 -9.06
C VAL A 356 5.14 22.55 -8.46
N GLY A 357 5.19 22.55 -7.14
CA GLY A 357 6.10 21.78 -6.30
C GLY A 357 6.30 22.66 -5.10
#